data_AF-A0A259T509-F1
#
_entry.id   AF-A0A259T509-F1
#
_cell.length_a   1.000
_cell.length_b   1.000
_cell.length_c   1.000
_cell.angle_alpha   90.00
_cell.angle_beta   90.00
_cell.angle_gamma   90.00
#
_symmetry.space_group_name_H-M   'P 1'
#
loop_
_entity.id
_entity.type
_entity.pdbx_description
1 polymer ?
#
loop_
_entity_poly.entity_id
_entity_poly.type
_entity_poly.pdbx_seq_one_letter_code
_entity_poly.pdbx_strand_id
1 'polypeptide(L)'
;MVNRSYSRIARICFMTLAWLFTISVALQVLLAGLALFVSPDNWPIHENFPRYFSLLPLIMVVLAWIGRLPGKLIRRSLGLLGMTIGIILTAVLSSRIGVLSALHPVIAIMLFWSCTLILRSVILYRIWKL
;
A
#
# COMPACT_ATOMS: atom_id res chain seq x y z
N MET A 1 -13.55 8.30 -30.55
CA MET A 1 -12.81 9.16 -29.59
C MET A 1 -13.46 9.04 -28.23
N VAL A 2 -12.94 8.16 -27.35
CA VAL A 2 -13.50 7.99 -26.00
C VAL A 2 -13.10 9.19 -25.15
N ASN A 3 -14.10 9.82 -24.54
CA ASN A 3 -14.01 11.06 -23.77
C ASN A 3 -12.86 11.03 -22.74
N ARG A 4 -11.87 11.94 -22.89
CA ARG A 4 -10.61 11.94 -22.11
C ARG A 4 -10.78 12.30 -20.62
N SER A 5 -11.95 12.81 -20.22
CA SER A 5 -12.20 13.35 -18.87
C SER A 5 -12.11 12.29 -17.75
N TYR A 6 -12.66 11.08 -17.97
CA TYR A 6 -12.63 9.99 -16.98
C TYR A 6 -11.21 9.59 -16.57
N SER A 7 -10.24 9.75 -17.47
CA SER A 7 -8.84 9.45 -17.14
C SER A 7 -8.29 10.43 -16.11
N ARG A 8 -8.66 11.72 -16.12
CA ARG A 8 -8.02 12.71 -15.22
C ARG A 8 -8.46 12.52 -13.76
N ILE A 9 -9.76 12.35 -13.52
CA ILE A 9 -10.28 12.13 -12.16
C ILE A 9 -9.75 10.81 -11.60
N ALA A 10 -9.82 9.71 -12.37
CA ALA A 10 -9.30 8.42 -11.94
C ALA A 10 -7.80 8.49 -11.60
N ARG A 11 -7.02 9.26 -12.35
CA ARG A 11 -5.59 9.51 -12.08
C ARG A 11 -5.36 10.24 -10.76
N ILE A 12 -6.13 11.31 -10.52
CA ILE A 12 -6.02 12.09 -9.28
C ILE A 12 -6.40 11.21 -8.09
N CYS A 13 -7.56 10.56 -8.14
CA CYS A 13 -8.00 9.64 -7.09
C CYS A 13 -6.96 8.53 -6.83
N PHE A 14 -6.43 7.92 -7.89
CA PHE A 14 -5.41 6.87 -7.77
C PHE A 14 -4.14 7.39 -7.07
N MET A 15 -3.70 8.60 -7.42
CA MET A 15 -2.53 9.23 -6.79
C MET A 15 -2.77 9.60 -5.34
N THR A 16 -3.95 10.11 -5.02
CA THR A 16 -4.34 10.38 -3.63
C THR A 16 -4.31 9.10 -2.80
N LEU A 17 -4.88 8.01 -3.31
CA LEU A 17 -4.86 6.70 -2.64
C LEU A 17 -3.43 6.16 -2.46
N ALA A 18 -2.57 6.29 -3.47
CA ALA A 18 -1.17 5.87 -3.39
C ALA A 18 -0.40 6.67 -2.33
N TRP A 19 -0.61 7.99 -2.24
CA TRP A 19 -0.02 8.81 -1.19
C TRP A 19 -0.53 8.44 0.20
N LEU A 20 -1.85 8.31 0.35
CA LEU A 20 -2.48 7.89 1.62
C LEU A 20 -1.93 6.54 2.08
N PHE A 21 -1.82 5.56 1.18
CA PHE A 21 -1.25 4.26 1.52
C PHE A 21 0.23 4.35 1.90
N THR A 22 1.04 5.12 1.15
CA THR A 22 2.46 5.32 1.44
C THR A 22 2.68 5.92 2.83
N ILE A 23 1.95 7.01 3.15
CA ILE A 23 2.02 7.67 4.46
C ILE A 23 1.54 6.73 5.57
N SER A 24 0.46 5.99 5.32
CA SER A 24 -0.07 5.03 6.31
C SER A 24 0.92 3.92 6.64
N VAL A 25 1.66 3.40 5.65
CA VAL A 25 2.72 2.40 5.88
C VAL A 25 3.87 3.01 6.69
N ALA A 26 4.29 4.25 6.40
CA ALA A 26 5.31 4.92 7.20
C ALA A 26 4.87 5.14 8.65
N LEU A 27 3.62 5.59 8.86
CA LEU A 27 3.02 5.73 10.19
C LEU A 27 2.92 4.39 10.91
N GLN A 28 2.61 3.29 10.21
CA GLN A 28 2.62 1.96 10.81
C GLN A 28 3.99 1.56 11.38
N VAL A 29 5.06 1.83 10.63
CA VAL A 29 6.43 1.58 11.08
C VAL A 29 6.78 2.46 12.29
N LEU A 30 6.36 3.73 12.28
CA LEU A 30 6.51 4.62 13.43
C LEU A 30 5.78 4.09 14.67
N LEU A 31 4.52 3.65 14.53
CA LEU A 31 3.72 3.12 15.63
C LEU A 31 4.34 1.84 16.23
N ALA A 32 4.88 0.96 15.39
CA ALA A 32 5.67 -0.20 15.87
C ALA A 32 6.92 0.26 16.63
N GLY A 33 7.61 1.29 16.14
CA GLY A 33 8.75 1.89 16.83
C GLY A 33 8.37 2.48 18.20
N LEU A 34 7.24 3.17 18.32
CA LEU A 34 6.73 3.66 19.60
C LEU A 34 6.44 2.51 20.57
N ALA A 35 5.86 1.41 20.07
CA ALA A 35 5.59 0.24 20.88
C ALA A 35 6.86 -0.48 21.37
N LEU A 36 7.92 -0.50 20.54
CA LEU A 36 9.21 -1.12 20.87
C LEU A 36 10.10 -0.25 21.76
N PHE A 37 10.17 1.05 21.51
CA PHE A 37 11.19 1.93 22.09
C PHE A 37 10.65 2.95 23.11
N VAL A 38 9.32 3.17 23.16
CA VAL A 38 8.72 4.17 24.07
C VAL A 38 7.86 3.51 25.14
N SER A 39 6.81 2.78 24.75
CA SER A 39 5.97 2.00 25.67
C SER A 39 5.21 0.90 24.94
N PRO A 40 5.17 -0.34 25.47
CA PRO A 40 4.33 -1.43 24.95
C PRO A 40 2.83 -1.08 24.86
N ASP A 41 2.35 -0.09 25.62
CA ASP A 41 0.96 0.37 25.56
C ASP A 41 0.55 0.94 24.20
N ASN A 42 1.52 1.19 23.30
CA ASN A 42 1.27 1.62 21.93
C ASN A 42 0.94 0.47 20.97
N TRP A 43 1.13 -0.81 21.35
CA TRP A 43 0.79 -1.96 20.49
C TRP A 43 -0.66 -1.96 20.00
N PRO A 44 -1.68 -1.68 20.84
CA PRO A 44 -3.05 -1.55 20.37
C PRO A 44 -3.22 -0.49 19.27
N ILE A 45 -2.48 0.62 19.30
CA ILE A 45 -2.58 1.65 18.25
C ILE A 45 -2.00 1.09 16.95
N HIS A 46 -0.82 0.47 17.01
CA HIS A 46 -0.17 -0.20 15.87
C HIS A 46 -1.07 -1.28 15.25
N GLU A 47 -1.64 -2.18 16.06
CA GLU A 47 -2.47 -3.31 15.62
C GLU A 47 -3.81 -2.89 15.01
N ASN A 48 -4.39 -1.80 15.52
CA ASN A 48 -5.74 -1.37 15.12
C ASN A 48 -5.72 -0.41 13.92
N PHE A 49 -4.66 0.36 13.73
CA PHE A 49 -4.53 1.32 12.64
C PHE A 49 -4.61 0.75 11.20
N PRO A 50 -4.17 -0.50 10.87
CA PRO A 50 -4.31 -1.08 9.52
C PRO A 50 -5.76 -1.23 9.07
N ARG A 51 -6.73 -1.27 9.99
CA ARG A 51 -8.15 -1.40 9.67
C ARG A 51 -8.67 -0.24 8.82
N TYR A 52 -8.04 0.93 8.88
CA TYR A 52 -8.45 2.11 8.13
C TYR A 52 -7.93 2.15 6.69
N PHE A 53 -6.85 1.42 6.35
CA PHE A 53 -6.18 1.57 5.06
C PHE A 53 -5.75 0.27 4.37
N SER A 54 -5.88 -0.90 5.02
CA SER A 54 -5.52 -2.20 4.44
C SER A 54 -6.30 -2.54 3.15
N LEU A 55 -7.47 -1.95 2.95
CA LEU A 55 -8.26 -2.09 1.72
C LEU A 55 -7.84 -1.14 0.58
N LEU A 56 -6.98 -0.13 0.84
CA LEU A 56 -6.58 0.83 -0.19
C LEU A 56 -5.95 0.16 -1.43
N PRO A 57 -5.06 -0.85 -1.32
CA PRO A 57 -4.52 -1.53 -2.50
C PRO A 57 -5.58 -2.19 -3.37
N LEU A 58 -6.62 -2.77 -2.76
CA LEU A 58 -7.76 -3.33 -3.51
C LEU A 58 -8.52 -2.23 -4.25
N ILE A 59 -8.81 -1.11 -3.58
CA ILE A 59 -9.47 0.05 -4.19
C ILE A 59 -8.61 0.59 -5.34
N MET A 60 -7.29 0.62 -5.19
CA MET A 60 -6.37 1.01 -6.26
C MET A 60 -6.40 0.06 -7.46
N VAL A 61 -6.52 -1.26 -7.26
CA VAL A 61 -6.71 -2.23 -8.36
C VAL A 61 -8.00 -1.93 -9.12
N VAL A 62 -9.11 -1.80 -8.39
CA VAL A 62 -10.44 -1.53 -8.97
C VAL A 62 -10.44 -0.20 -9.73
N LEU A 63 -9.90 0.85 -9.14
CA LEU A 63 -9.83 2.17 -9.76
C LEU A 63 -8.92 2.16 -11.00
N ALA A 64 -7.80 1.46 -10.95
CA ALA A 64 -6.92 1.35 -12.11
C ALA A 64 -7.59 0.61 -13.28
N TRP A 65 -8.38 -0.43 -12.98
CA TRP A 65 -9.16 -1.15 -13.97
C TRP A 65 -10.27 -0.29 -14.57
N ILE A 66 -11.18 0.23 -13.73
CA ILE A 66 -12.36 1.01 -14.18
C ILE A 66 -11.91 2.30 -14.87
N GLY A 67 -10.89 2.97 -14.34
CA GLY A 67 -10.30 4.17 -14.91
C GLY A 67 -9.47 3.93 -16.16
N ARG A 68 -9.35 2.68 -16.63
CA ARG A 68 -8.56 2.25 -17.79
C ARG A 68 -7.12 2.79 -17.73
N LEU A 69 -6.55 2.77 -16.53
CA LEU A 69 -5.16 3.17 -16.31
C LEU A 69 -4.22 2.13 -16.94
N PRO A 70 -2.97 2.49 -17.25
CA PRO A 70 -2.03 1.57 -17.89
C PRO A 70 -1.90 0.25 -17.13
N GLY A 71 -1.89 -0.89 -17.83
CA GLY A 71 -1.89 -2.22 -17.20
C GLY A 71 -0.72 -2.46 -16.23
N LYS A 72 0.38 -1.71 -16.39
CA LYS A 72 1.48 -1.69 -15.41
C LYS A 72 1.05 -1.22 -14.02
N LEU A 73 0.14 -0.24 -13.92
CA LEU A 73 -0.43 0.22 -12.64
C LEU A 73 -1.33 -0.85 -12.02
N ILE A 74 -2.16 -1.53 -12.83
CA ILE A 74 -2.99 -2.65 -12.35
C ILE A 74 -2.10 -3.73 -11.71
N ARG A 75 -1.06 -4.19 -12.42
CA ARG A 75 -0.13 -5.21 -11.91
C ARG A 75 0.60 -4.77 -10.64
N ARG A 76 1.02 -3.51 -10.57
CA ARG A 76 1.68 -2.97 -9.37
C ARG A 76 0.73 -2.90 -8.17
N SER A 77 -0.51 -2.47 -8.38
CA SER A 77 -1.55 -2.47 -7.34
C SER A 77 -1.91 -3.89 -6.88
N LEU A 78 -1.93 -4.88 -7.79
CA LEU A 78 -2.08 -6.29 -7.42
C LEU A 78 -0.92 -6.77 -6.56
N GLY A 79 0.33 -6.37 -6.90
CA GLY A 79 1.50 -6.63 -6.08
C GLY A 79 1.37 -6.02 -4.67
N LEU A 80 0.92 -4.77 -4.57
CA LEU A 80 0.62 -4.13 -3.28
C LEU A 80 -0.44 -4.91 -2.50
N LEU A 81 -1.54 -5.34 -3.14
CA LEU A 81 -2.57 -6.14 -2.50
C LEU A 81 -2.03 -7.47 -1.98
N GLY A 82 -1.24 -8.19 -2.77
CA GLY A 82 -0.60 -9.44 -2.35
C GLY A 82 0.34 -9.26 -1.16
N MET A 83 1.15 -8.19 -1.16
CA MET A 83 2.01 -7.87 -0.02
C MET A 83 1.20 -7.46 1.23
N THR A 84 0.09 -6.74 1.06
CA THR A 84 -0.80 -6.39 2.18
C THR A 84 -1.44 -7.63 2.79
N ILE A 85 -1.84 -8.61 1.98
CA ILE A 85 -2.28 -9.91 2.49
C ILE A 85 -1.12 -10.60 3.23
N GLY A 86 0.08 -10.60 2.65
CA GLY A 86 1.28 -11.19 3.27
C GLY A 86 1.60 -10.58 4.64
N ILE A 87 1.59 -9.25 4.78
CA ILE A 87 1.88 -8.60 6.07
C ILE A 87 0.79 -8.90 7.12
N ILE A 88 -0.48 -9.00 6.71
CA ILE A 88 -1.57 -9.43 7.60
C ILE A 88 -1.36 -10.87 8.07
N LEU A 89 -1.01 -11.79 7.16
CA LEU A 89 -0.76 -13.19 7.51
C LEU A 89 0.42 -13.33 8.47
N THR A 90 1.52 -12.60 8.24
CA THR A 90 2.67 -12.62 9.15
C THR A 90 2.35 -12.08 10.54
N ALA A 91 1.43 -11.12 10.67
CA ALA A 91 0.99 -10.63 11.98
C ALA A 91 0.04 -11.62 12.68
N VAL A 92 -1.04 -12.03 12.00
CA VAL A 92 -2.11 -12.84 12.60
C VAL A 92 -1.68 -14.27 12.89
N LEU A 93 -0.80 -14.85 12.05
CA LEU A 93 -0.32 -16.21 12.20
C LEU A 93 1.06 -16.28 12.86
N SER A 94 1.54 -15.18 13.45
CA SER A 94 2.90 -15.05 14.01
C SER A 94 3.32 -16.21 14.91
N SER A 95 2.45 -16.63 15.83
CA SER A 95 2.69 -17.76 16.75
C SER A 95 2.68 -19.13 16.08
N ARG A 96 2.16 -19.25 14.85
CA ARG A 96 2.01 -20.51 14.11
C ARG A 96 3.08 -20.72 13.05
N ILE A 97 3.64 -19.63 12.50
CA ILE A 97 4.59 -19.69 11.37
C ILE A 97 6.04 -19.41 11.78
N GLY A 98 6.29 -19.12 13.07
CA GLY A 98 7.62 -19.00 13.65
C GLY A 98 8.50 -17.97 12.94
N VAL A 99 9.69 -18.39 12.50
CA VAL A 99 10.68 -17.50 11.85
C VAL A 99 10.14 -16.79 10.61
N LEU A 100 9.14 -17.35 9.93
CA LEU A 100 8.50 -16.68 8.77
C LEU A 100 7.76 -15.40 9.19
N SER A 101 7.32 -15.30 10.44
CA SER A 101 6.74 -14.07 10.98
C SER A 101 7.73 -12.90 10.99
N ALA A 102 9.04 -13.19 11.05
CA ALA A 102 10.09 -12.17 11.00
C ALA A 102 10.18 -11.45 9.63
N LEU A 103 9.48 -11.95 8.60
CA LEU A 103 9.33 -11.24 7.34
C LEU A 103 8.43 -10.02 7.43
N HIS A 104 7.63 -9.86 8.50
CA HIS A 104 6.70 -8.74 8.67
C HIS A 104 7.34 -7.36 8.41
N PRO A 105 8.45 -6.96 9.08
CA PRO A 105 9.12 -5.70 8.80
C PRO A 105 9.72 -5.62 7.39
N VAL A 106 10.17 -6.74 6.82
CA VAL A 106 10.68 -6.79 5.43
C VAL A 106 9.55 -6.46 4.45
N ILE A 107 8.36 -7.05 4.63
CA ILE A 107 7.19 -6.78 3.80
C ILE A 107 6.74 -5.32 3.96
N ALA A 108 6.83 -4.73 5.17
CA ALA A 108 6.51 -3.32 5.39
C ALA A 108 7.41 -2.39 4.54
N ILE A 109 8.72 -2.67 4.51
CA ILE A 109 9.69 -1.93 3.67
C ILE A 109 9.35 -2.12 2.18
N MET A 110 9.06 -3.34 1.76
CA MET A 110 8.69 -3.64 0.37
C MET A 110 7.39 -2.94 -0.06
N LEU A 111 6.40 -2.86 0.83
CA LEU A 111 5.15 -2.12 0.62
C LEU A 111 5.41 -0.63 0.41
N PHE A 112 6.18 -0.01 1.32
CA PHE A 112 6.54 1.40 1.23
C PHE A 112 7.32 1.69 -0.06
N TRP A 113 8.35 0.90 -0.35
CA TRP A 113 9.18 1.05 -1.55
C TRP A 113 8.37 0.87 -2.85
N SER A 114 7.51 -0.16 -2.90
CA SER A 114 6.68 -0.41 -4.08
C SER A 114 5.68 0.72 -4.32
N CYS A 115 5.12 1.30 -3.25
CA CYS A 115 4.20 2.42 -3.37
C CYS A 115 4.91 3.71 -3.85
N THR A 116 6.11 4.01 -3.33
CA THR A 116 6.90 5.14 -3.82
C THR A 116 7.34 4.97 -5.28
N LEU A 117 7.60 3.74 -5.74
CA LEU A 117 7.85 3.44 -7.16
C LEU A 117 6.63 3.68 -8.07
N ILE A 118 5.41 3.47 -7.55
CA ILE A 118 4.17 3.85 -8.25
C ILE A 118 4.10 5.38 -8.35
N LEU A 119 4.21 6.09 -7.23
CA LEU A 119 4.17 7.55 -7.18
C LEU A 119 5.20 8.19 -8.11
N ARG A 120 6.47 7.73 -8.05
CA ARG A 120 7.56 8.20 -8.92
C ARG A 120 7.24 8.00 -10.40
N SER A 121 6.70 6.83 -10.75
CA SER A 121 6.40 6.52 -12.16
C SER A 121 5.26 7.33 -12.76
N VAL A 122 4.36 7.82 -11.91
CA VAL A 122 3.27 8.71 -12.28
C VAL A 122 3.77 10.16 -12.40
N ILE A 123 4.59 10.62 -11.46
CA ILE A 123 5.11 12.00 -11.44
C ILE A 123 6.12 12.24 -12.57
N LEU A 124 7.06 11.31 -12.80
CA LEU A 124 8.15 11.45 -13.77
C LEU A 124 7.77 11.03 -15.21
N TYR A 125 6.54 11.28 -15.65
CA TYR A 125 6.12 11.20 -17.07
C TYR A 125 6.09 9.84 -17.78
N ARG A 126 6.56 8.72 -17.20
CA ARG A 126 6.78 7.49 -17.97
C ARG A 126 5.54 6.59 -18.18
N ILE A 127 4.50 6.75 -17.37
CA ILE A 127 3.27 5.92 -17.47
C ILE A 127 2.15 6.62 -18.25
N TRP A 128 2.18 7.95 -18.37
CA TRP A 128 1.10 8.71 -19.03
C TRP A 128 1.35 9.06 -20.50
N LYS A 129 2.56 8.78 -21.00
CA LYS A 129 2.98 8.99 -22.38
C LYS A 129 2.92 7.70 -23.24
N LEU A 130 2.48 6.58 -22.67
CA LEU A 130 2.20 5.31 -23.34
C LEU A 130 0.69 5.08 -23.33
#